data_AF-A0A952S5J0-F1
#
_entry.id   AF-A0A952S5J0-F1
#
_cell.length_a   1.000
_cell.length_b   1.000
_cell.length_c   1.000
_cell.angle_alpha   90.00
_cell.angle_beta   90.00
_cell.angle_gamma   90.00
#
_symmetry.space_group_name_H-M   'P 1'
#
loop_
_entity.id
_entity.type
_entity.pdbx_description
1 polymer ?
#
loop_
_entity_poly.entity_id
_entity_poly.type
_entity_poly.pdbx_seq_one_letter_code
_entity_poly.pdbx_strand_id
1 'polypeptide(L)'
;MKQFAGLCKRPFFLLVLNLFLCLPLTAQNENTANDGRAGQDLRAVLYFVMGNDKAAAGTELPRELADVAKEIKSGWSHTALRLAGRQLVKTEAPGVFKSRVPIDLGNDGDAKIPISISTLDWVITLKRADGGTAHLGACSFSIRTPVRLAKVETSGDVFNYEAFNTSMSGLSVRKGVPTLIGSLSLPAPGGTLFVILTLEAVTVG
;
A
#
# COMPACT_ATOMS: atom_id res chain seq x y z
N MET A 1 17.50 -66.64 46.26
CA MET A 1 16.15 -66.21 45.80
C MET A 1 16.27 -66.00 44.29
N LYS A 2 15.82 -66.91 43.42
CA LYS A 2 14.47 -66.95 42.77
C LYS A 2 13.96 -65.53 42.43
N GLN A 3 13.49 -65.14 41.24
CA GLN A 3 13.24 -65.73 39.93
C GLN A 3 12.63 -64.61 39.04
N PHE A 4 12.86 -64.63 37.71
CA PHE A 4 12.06 -64.12 36.56
C PHE A 4 11.57 -62.64 36.52
N ALA A 5 11.96 -61.81 35.54
CA ALA A 5 11.55 -61.76 34.12
C ALA A 5 10.09 -61.28 33.89
N GLY A 6 9.94 -60.18 33.15
CA GLY A 6 8.65 -59.58 32.80
C GLY A 6 8.76 -58.51 31.72
N LEU A 7 9.19 -58.91 30.53
CA LEU A 7 9.16 -58.15 29.28
C LEU A 7 7.69 -57.95 28.87
N CYS A 8 7.18 -56.72 28.81
CA CYS A 8 5.86 -56.46 28.20
C CYS A 8 6.00 -55.60 26.95
N LYS A 9 6.00 -56.30 25.81
CA LYS A 9 5.76 -55.77 24.46
C LYS A 9 4.31 -55.33 24.36
N ARG A 10 4.05 -54.11 23.87
CA ARG A 10 2.80 -53.79 23.16
C ARG A 10 3.09 -52.98 21.87
N PRO A 11 2.46 -53.37 20.75
CA PRO A 11 2.75 -52.89 19.38
C PRO A 11 2.09 -51.51 19.14
N PHE A 12 2.69 -50.58 18.40
CA PHE A 12 2.81 -50.49 16.93
C PHE A 12 1.48 -50.79 16.20
N PHE A 13 1.13 -49.95 15.23
CA PHE A 13 -0.08 -50.00 14.39
C PHE A 13 -1.39 -49.64 15.08
N LEU A 14 -1.83 -48.38 14.96
CA LEU A 14 -3.25 -47.99 14.74
C LEU A 14 -3.49 -46.46 14.75
N LEU A 15 -2.51 -45.63 14.36
CA LEU A 15 -2.70 -44.17 14.34
C LEU A 15 -2.06 -43.45 13.14
N VAL A 16 -1.97 -44.13 12.00
CA VAL A 16 -1.53 -43.50 10.73
C VAL A 16 -2.61 -43.57 9.63
N LEU A 17 -3.72 -44.29 9.89
CA LEU A 17 -4.82 -44.44 8.94
C LEU A 17 -5.97 -43.44 9.21
N ASN A 18 -5.63 -42.16 9.39
CA ASN A 18 -6.62 -41.08 9.51
C ASN A 18 -6.23 -39.82 8.71
N LEU A 19 -5.35 -39.98 7.70
CA LEU A 19 -4.80 -38.85 6.93
C LEU A 19 -5.26 -38.83 5.46
N PHE A 20 -6.33 -39.53 5.08
CA PHE A 20 -6.66 -39.75 3.66
C PHE A 20 -8.14 -39.54 3.26
N LEU A 21 -8.89 -38.68 3.96
CA LEU A 21 -10.32 -38.43 3.65
C LEU A 21 -10.79 -36.96 3.69
N CYS A 22 -9.89 -35.98 3.56
CA CYS A 22 -10.29 -34.61 3.24
C CYS A 22 -9.95 -34.29 1.78
N LEU A 23 -10.78 -34.86 0.89
CA LEU A 23 -10.91 -34.49 -0.51
C LEU A 23 -11.31 -33.01 -0.65
N PRO A 24 -11.08 -32.43 -1.85
CA PRO A 24 -10.57 -31.08 -2.03
C PRO A 24 -11.65 -30.05 -1.77
N LEU A 25 -11.30 -29.02 -0.99
CA LEU A 25 -12.04 -27.77 -1.01
C LEU A 25 -11.95 -27.23 -2.44
N THR A 26 -13.10 -27.12 -3.08
CA THR A 26 -13.30 -26.55 -4.40
C THR A 26 -12.46 -25.29 -4.55
N ALA A 27 -11.44 -25.34 -5.41
CA ALA A 27 -10.91 -24.12 -6.00
C ALA A 27 -12.10 -23.46 -6.69
N GLN A 28 -12.63 -22.40 -6.08
CA GLN A 28 -13.46 -21.45 -6.79
C GLN A 28 -12.61 -20.95 -7.95
N ASN A 29 -12.82 -21.55 -9.12
CA ASN A 29 -12.60 -20.84 -10.36
C ASN A 29 -13.44 -19.57 -10.22
N GLU A 30 -12.77 -18.47 -9.94
CA GLU A 30 -13.24 -17.15 -10.33
C GLU A 30 -13.40 -17.23 -11.86
N ASN A 31 -14.55 -17.70 -12.30
CA ASN A 31 -15.12 -17.29 -13.56
C ASN A 31 -15.31 -15.78 -13.43
N THR A 32 -14.23 -15.02 -13.62
CA THR A 32 -14.32 -13.71 -14.23
C THR A 32 -15.02 -13.96 -15.55
N ALA A 33 -16.35 -13.80 -15.52
CA ALA A 33 -17.14 -13.52 -16.69
C ALA A 33 -16.44 -12.34 -17.36
N ASN A 34 -15.60 -12.69 -18.34
CA ASN A 34 -14.96 -11.76 -19.23
C ASN A 34 -16.09 -11.30 -20.15
N ASP A 35 -16.93 -10.41 -19.61
CA ASP A 35 -17.83 -9.59 -20.39
C ASP A 35 -16.96 -9.04 -21.53
N GLY A 36 -17.27 -9.42 -22.77
CA GLY A 36 -16.49 -9.13 -23.99
C GLY A 36 -16.42 -7.65 -24.35
N ARG A 37 -16.38 -6.75 -23.37
CA ARG A 37 -15.99 -5.35 -23.50
C ARG A 37 -14.49 -5.33 -23.69
N ALA A 38 -14.06 -4.87 -24.86
CA ALA A 38 -12.66 -4.53 -25.11
C ALA A 38 -12.11 -3.75 -23.91
N GLY A 39 -10.98 -4.21 -23.37
CA GLY A 39 -10.32 -3.55 -22.24
C GLY A 39 -10.07 -2.09 -22.59
N GLN A 40 -10.41 -1.18 -21.68
CA GLN A 40 -10.08 0.23 -21.86
C GLN A 40 -8.67 0.46 -21.33
N ASP A 41 -7.80 0.98 -22.19
CA ASP A 41 -6.48 1.45 -21.78
C ASP A 41 -6.64 2.67 -20.88
N LEU A 42 -6.10 2.55 -19.67
CA LEU A 42 -6.12 3.60 -18.67
C LEU A 42 -4.72 3.94 -18.20
N ARG A 43 -4.56 5.19 -17.82
CA ARG A 43 -3.37 5.72 -17.18
C ARG A 43 -3.74 6.17 -15.77
N ALA A 44 -3.12 5.55 -14.78
CA ALA A 44 -3.18 6.00 -13.40
C ALA A 44 -2.03 6.95 -13.12
N VAL A 45 -2.36 8.11 -12.57
CA VAL A 45 -1.40 9.04 -12.00
C VAL A 45 -1.66 9.10 -10.50
N LEU A 46 -0.69 8.64 -9.72
CA LEU A 46 -0.71 8.68 -8.28
C LEU A 46 0.15 9.85 -7.79
N TYR A 47 -0.42 10.64 -6.89
CA TYR A 47 0.28 11.69 -6.18
C TYR A 47 0.35 11.30 -4.71
N PHE A 48 1.55 11.41 -4.17
CA PHE A 48 1.84 11.22 -2.76
C PHE A 48 2.06 12.61 -2.16
N VAL A 49 1.11 13.06 -1.35
CA VAL A 49 1.12 14.40 -0.75
C VAL A 49 1.35 14.27 0.73
N MET A 50 2.35 14.97 1.25
CA MET A 50 2.65 15.03 2.67
C MET A 50 2.01 16.24 3.31
N GLY A 51 1.18 16.02 4.33
CA GLY A 51 0.77 17.05 5.29
C GLY A 51 1.69 17.01 6.50
N ASN A 52 2.55 18.01 6.64
CA ASN A 52 3.40 18.20 7.81
C ASN A 52 3.74 19.69 7.95
N ASP A 53 3.33 20.28 9.07
CA ASP A 53 3.50 21.71 9.37
C ASP A 53 4.92 22.12 9.75
N LYS A 54 5.80 21.14 9.98
CA LYS A 54 7.21 21.36 10.36
C LYS A 54 8.19 21.23 9.21
N ALA A 55 7.79 20.58 8.11
CA ALA A 55 8.69 20.28 7.01
C ALA A 55 8.78 21.44 6.01
N ALA A 56 9.89 22.19 6.05
CA ALA A 56 10.16 23.34 5.20
C ALA A 56 10.64 22.99 3.76
N ALA A 57 10.90 21.72 3.46
CA ALA A 57 11.44 21.29 2.16
C ALA A 57 10.44 20.41 1.41
N GLY A 58 10.00 20.85 0.23
CA GLY A 58 9.14 20.07 -0.66
C GLY A 58 8.78 20.83 -1.93
N THR A 59 8.44 20.09 -2.97
CA THR A 59 7.90 20.68 -4.21
C THR A 59 6.48 21.18 -3.95
N GLU A 60 6.19 22.37 -4.45
CA GLU A 60 4.83 22.96 -4.43
C GLU A 60 3.81 21.98 -5.05
N LEU A 61 2.59 21.97 -4.52
CA LEU A 61 1.54 21.09 -5.08
C LEU A 61 1.22 21.51 -6.52
N PRO A 62 1.13 20.56 -7.46
CA PRO A 62 0.60 20.80 -8.78
C PRO A 62 -0.79 21.46 -8.71
N ARG A 63 -1.05 22.44 -9.57
CA ARG A 63 -2.31 23.20 -9.60
C ARG A 63 -3.55 22.32 -9.78
N GLU A 64 -3.41 21.19 -10.47
CA GLU A 64 -4.46 20.19 -10.65
C GLU A 64 -4.96 19.57 -9.34
N LEU A 65 -4.17 19.61 -8.26
CA LEU A 65 -4.55 19.12 -6.94
C LEU A 65 -5.21 20.18 -6.06
N ALA A 66 -5.46 21.39 -6.56
CA ALA A 66 -5.92 22.51 -5.72
C ALA A 66 -7.23 22.21 -4.97
N ASP A 67 -8.18 21.53 -5.60
CA ASP A 67 -9.47 21.22 -4.96
C ASP A 67 -9.33 20.10 -3.93
N VAL A 68 -8.57 19.04 -4.23
CA VAL A 68 -8.25 17.99 -3.24
C VAL A 68 -7.43 18.55 -2.08
N ALA A 69 -6.55 19.51 -2.35
CA ALA A 69 -5.79 20.19 -1.30
C ALA A 69 -6.69 20.97 -0.35
N LYS A 70 -7.74 21.64 -0.86
CA LYS A 70 -8.75 22.30 -0.02
C LYS A 70 -9.52 21.28 0.81
N GLU A 71 -9.93 20.16 0.20
CA GLU A 71 -10.59 19.06 0.90
C GLU A 71 -9.72 18.54 2.05
N ILE A 72 -8.45 18.26 1.79
CA ILE A 72 -7.49 17.83 2.81
C ILE A 72 -7.34 18.88 3.92
N LYS A 73 -7.20 20.16 3.59
CA LYS A 73 -7.10 21.21 4.62
C LYS A 73 -8.36 21.39 5.45
N SER A 74 -9.52 21.02 4.90
CA SER A 74 -10.79 21.07 5.63
C SER A 74 -11.00 19.87 6.56
N GLY A 75 -10.50 18.70 6.17
CA GLY A 75 -10.63 17.46 6.96
C GLY A 75 -9.48 17.23 7.95
N TRP A 76 -8.32 17.84 7.73
CA TRP A 76 -7.13 17.67 8.54
C TRP A 76 -6.54 19.03 8.92
N SER A 77 -6.09 19.15 10.17
CA SER A 77 -5.50 20.38 10.72
C SER A 77 -4.10 20.73 10.18
N HIS A 78 -3.74 20.27 8.97
CA HIS A 78 -2.46 20.54 8.35
C HIS A 78 -2.50 21.88 7.62
N THR A 79 -1.59 22.77 8.00
CA THR A 79 -1.40 24.09 7.41
C THR A 79 -0.63 24.01 6.09
N ALA A 80 0.38 23.12 6.03
CA ALA A 80 1.24 22.92 4.88
C ALA A 80 1.05 21.54 4.23
N LEU A 81 0.85 21.54 2.91
CA LEU A 81 0.85 20.35 2.06
C LEU A 81 2.01 20.47 1.08
N ARG A 82 2.69 19.35 0.80
CA ARG A 82 3.76 19.26 -0.21
C ARG A 82 3.70 17.97 -1.01
N LEU A 83 4.20 18.00 -2.24
CA LEU A 83 4.31 16.79 -3.05
C LEU A 83 5.56 16.00 -2.64
N ALA A 84 5.36 14.77 -2.17
CA ALA A 84 6.44 13.84 -1.83
C ALA A 84 6.80 12.89 -2.98
N GLY A 85 5.88 12.67 -3.92
CA GLY A 85 6.15 11.87 -5.11
C GLY A 85 4.99 11.82 -6.08
N ARG A 86 5.30 11.45 -7.32
CA ARG A 86 4.32 11.21 -8.38
C ARG A 86 4.69 9.93 -9.12
N GLN A 87 3.70 9.09 -9.40
CA GLN A 87 3.86 7.86 -10.15
C GLN A 87 2.85 7.80 -11.28
N LEU A 88 3.30 7.32 -12.44
CA LEU A 88 2.48 7.16 -13.62
C LEU A 88 2.57 5.71 -14.06
N VAL A 89 1.43 5.03 -14.09
CA VAL A 89 1.33 3.62 -14.46
C VAL A 89 0.21 3.45 -15.48
N LYS A 90 0.46 2.69 -16.54
CA LYS A 90 -0.56 2.33 -17.53
C LYS A 90 -1.04 0.90 -17.26
N THR A 91 -2.33 0.66 -17.44
CA THR A 91 -2.93 -0.68 -17.37
C THR A 91 -4.22 -0.73 -18.19
N GLU A 92 -4.73 -1.93 -18.40
CA GLU A 92 -6.03 -2.17 -19.04
C GLU A 92 -7.09 -2.44 -17.96
N ALA A 93 -8.35 -2.10 -18.23
CA ALA A 93 -9.47 -2.45 -17.36
C ALA A 93 -10.15 -3.75 -17.84
N PRO A 94 -10.32 -4.79 -16.99
CA PRO A 94 -9.87 -4.93 -15.60
C PRO A 94 -8.34 -5.16 -15.49
N GLY A 95 -7.76 -4.75 -14.36
CA GLY A 95 -6.31 -4.84 -14.16
C GLY A 95 -5.84 -4.59 -12.73
N VAL A 96 -4.53 -4.73 -12.50
CA VAL A 96 -3.90 -4.47 -11.21
C VAL A 96 -2.71 -3.54 -11.40
N PHE A 97 -2.78 -2.38 -10.78
CA PHE A 97 -1.63 -1.48 -10.64
C PHE A 97 -0.85 -1.86 -9.39
N LYS A 98 0.47 -2.04 -9.49
CA LYS A 98 1.32 -2.26 -8.33
C LYS A 98 2.70 -1.66 -8.56
N SER A 99 3.28 -1.06 -7.52
CA SER A 99 4.68 -0.63 -7.55
C SER A 99 5.24 -0.45 -6.15
N ARG A 100 6.58 -0.44 -6.07
CA ARG A 100 7.37 -0.06 -4.91
C ARG A 100 8.19 1.16 -5.30
N VAL A 101 8.10 2.24 -4.53
CA VAL A 101 8.81 3.47 -4.84
C VAL A 101 9.52 4.05 -3.64
N PRO A 102 10.74 4.59 -3.80
CA PRO A 102 11.34 5.41 -2.77
C PRO A 102 10.51 6.69 -2.60
N ILE A 103 10.28 7.11 -1.36
CA ILE A 103 9.58 8.36 -1.05
C ILE A 103 10.39 9.17 -0.05
N ASP A 104 10.54 10.45 -0.33
CA ASP A 104 11.15 11.40 0.60
C ASP A 104 10.06 11.97 1.51
N LEU A 105 10.12 11.60 2.79
CA LEU A 105 9.20 12.09 3.80
C LEU A 105 9.65 13.42 4.41
N GLY A 106 10.72 14.04 3.91
CA GLY A 106 11.34 15.26 4.45
C GLY A 106 11.89 15.03 5.85
N ASN A 107 13.20 14.96 5.96
CA ASN A 107 13.85 15.00 7.26
C ASN A 107 13.78 16.43 7.80
N ASP A 108 13.24 16.60 9.01
CA ASP A 108 13.43 17.83 9.77
C ASP A 108 14.95 18.05 9.90
N GLY A 109 15.41 19.25 9.52
CA GLY A 109 16.80 19.58 9.18
C GLY A 109 17.90 19.33 10.23
N ASP A 110 17.58 18.71 11.36
CA ASP A 110 18.54 18.32 12.41
C ASP A 110 19.19 16.96 12.20
N ALA A 111 18.69 16.17 11.24
CA ALA A 111 19.17 14.83 11.01
C ALA A 111 19.96 14.78 9.68
N LYS A 112 21.29 14.95 9.77
CA LYS A 112 22.23 14.39 8.79
C LYS A 112 22.14 12.86 8.84
N ILE A 113 20.99 12.30 8.45
CA ILE A 113 20.77 10.87 8.28
C ILE A 113 21.02 10.62 6.79
N PRO A 114 22.20 10.09 6.39
CA PRO A 114 22.58 10.17 4.99
C PRO A 114 21.87 9.15 4.08
N ILE A 115 21.03 8.22 4.58
CA ILE A 115 20.73 7.00 3.79
C ILE A 115 19.33 6.38 4.01
N SER A 116 18.48 6.90 4.89
CA SER A 116 17.26 6.16 5.25
C SER A 116 16.05 6.58 4.40
N ILE A 117 16.05 6.14 3.14
CA ILE A 117 14.94 6.37 2.20
C ILE A 117 13.75 5.52 2.63
N SER A 118 12.60 6.15 2.85
CA SER A 118 11.34 5.42 3.07
C SER A 118 10.89 4.75 1.78
N THR A 119 10.26 3.59 1.87
CA THR A 119 9.73 2.88 0.70
C THR A 119 8.23 2.75 0.81
N LEU A 120 7.52 3.09 -0.27
CA LEU A 120 6.08 2.98 -0.38
C LEU A 120 5.73 1.89 -1.39
N ASP A 121 5.10 0.84 -0.88
CA ASP A 121 4.45 -0.21 -1.63
C ASP A 121 2.97 0.14 -1.82
N TRP A 122 2.46 -0.03 -3.03
CA TRP A 122 1.05 0.21 -3.29
C TRP A 122 0.51 -0.78 -4.33
N VAL A 123 -0.77 -1.13 -4.14
CA VAL A 123 -1.52 -2.02 -5.03
C VAL A 123 -2.93 -1.45 -5.17
N ILE A 124 -3.42 -1.34 -6.41
CA ILE A 124 -4.77 -0.90 -6.73
C ILE A 124 -5.33 -1.88 -7.75
N THR A 125 -6.41 -2.56 -7.40
CA THR A 125 -7.17 -3.40 -8.32
C THR A 125 -8.22 -2.56 -9.03
N LEU A 126 -8.27 -2.62 -10.34
CA LEU A 126 -9.31 -2.03 -11.16
C LEU A 126 -10.28 -3.14 -11.61
N LYS A 127 -11.53 -3.05 -11.17
CA LYS A 127 -12.56 -4.05 -11.50
C LYS A 127 -13.22 -3.80 -12.84
N ARG A 128 -13.59 -2.55 -13.11
CA ARG A 128 -14.24 -2.16 -14.36
C ARG A 128 -14.10 -0.66 -14.57
N ALA A 129 -14.20 -0.23 -15.83
CA ALA A 129 -14.29 1.18 -16.18
C ALA A 129 -15.43 1.37 -17.18
N ASP A 130 -16.32 2.32 -16.90
CA ASP A 130 -17.42 2.72 -17.78
C ASP A 130 -17.29 4.21 -18.15
N GLY A 131 -18.19 4.73 -18.97
CA GLY A 131 -18.10 6.03 -19.69
C GLY A 131 -17.99 7.29 -18.81
N GLY A 132 -16.93 7.39 -18.01
CA GLY A 132 -16.60 8.49 -17.11
C GLY A 132 -16.16 8.04 -15.72
N THR A 133 -16.41 6.80 -15.31
CA THR A 133 -16.11 6.31 -13.96
C THR A 133 -15.27 5.02 -14.02
N ALA A 134 -14.45 4.81 -13.00
CA ALA A 134 -13.71 3.58 -12.79
C ALA A 134 -14.04 3.03 -11.40
N HIS A 135 -14.30 1.74 -11.34
CA HIS A 135 -14.62 1.03 -10.11
C HIS A 135 -13.41 0.25 -9.66
N LEU A 136 -12.87 0.66 -8.52
CA LEU A 136 -11.71 0.06 -7.88
C LEU A 136 -12.16 -1.08 -6.95
N GLY A 137 -11.39 -2.16 -7.00
CA GLY A 137 -11.48 -3.28 -6.09
C GLY A 137 -10.76 -2.97 -4.79
N ALA A 138 -9.72 -3.74 -4.47
CA ALA A 138 -8.86 -3.49 -3.32
C ALA A 138 -7.82 -2.41 -3.66
N CYS A 139 -7.63 -1.45 -2.76
CA CYS A 139 -6.53 -0.51 -2.77
C CYS A 139 -5.76 -0.69 -1.46
N SER A 140 -4.45 -0.89 -1.53
CA SER A 140 -3.60 -1.05 -0.35
C SER A 140 -2.32 -0.24 -0.51
N PHE A 141 -1.94 0.46 0.55
CA PHE A 141 -0.73 1.28 0.62
C PHE A 141 0.03 0.88 1.87
N SER A 142 1.33 0.66 1.73
CA SER A 142 2.22 0.21 2.79
C SER A 142 3.51 1.01 2.71
N ILE A 143 3.82 1.78 3.74
CA ILE A 143 5.06 2.55 3.81
C ILE A 143 5.97 1.97 4.89
N ARG A 144 7.23 1.75 4.53
CA ARG A 144 8.30 1.40 5.46
C ARG A 144 9.17 2.62 5.68
N THR A 145 9.20 3.12 6.91
CA THR A 145 10.00 4.28 7.30
C THR A 145 11.02 3.90 8.37
N PRO A 146 12.24 4.44 8.31
CA PRO A 146 13.18 4.36 9.42
C PRO A 146 12.61 5.13 10.63
N VAL A 147 12.75 4.53 11.81
CA VAL A 147 12.45 5.13 13.10
C VAL A 147 13.73 5.05 13.94
N ARG A 148 14.19 6.20 14.43
CA ARG A 148 15.38 6.26 15.29
C ARG A 148 15.01 5.65 16.64
N LEU A 149 15.68 4.56 17.01
CA LEU A 149 15.50 3.92 18.32
C LEU A 149 16.42 4.53 19.37
N ALA A 150 17.66 4.84 19.01
CA ALA A 150 18.65 5.39 19.91
C ALA A 150 19.70 6.20 19.15
N LYS A 151 20.27 7.20 19.83
CA LYS A 151 21.49 7.90 19.40
C LYS A 151 22.64 7.35 20.24
N VAL A 152 23.59 6.65 19.63
CA VAL A 152 24.76 6.10 20.32
C VAL A 152 25.96 6.98 19.99
N GLU A 153 26.50 7.69 20.99
CA GLU A 153 27.55 8.71 20.81
C GLU A 153 28.79 8.22 20.03
N THR A 154 29.12 6.93 20.17
CA THR A 154 30.31 6.31 19.57
C THR A 154 30.02 5.44 18.34
N SER A 155 28.77 5.02 18.12
CA SER A 155 28.40 4.05 17.06
C SER A 155 27.41 4.60 16.04
N GLY A 156 26.95 5.85 16.22
CA GLY A 156 25.95 6.47 15.37
C GLY A 156 24.52 6.15 15.80
N ASP A 157 23.56 6.55 14.97
CA ASP A 157 22.15 6.34 15.24
C ASP A 157 21.73 4.90 14.91
N VAL A 158 20.95 4.28 15.79
CA VAL A 158 20.31 2.98 15.57
C VAL A 158 18.90 3.21 15.03
N PHE A 159 18.61 2.62 13.86
CA PHE A 159 17.30 2.70 13.20
C PHE A 159 16.62 1.35 13.15
N ASN A 160 15.29 1.35 13.31
CA ASN A 160 14.42 0.24 12.97
C ASN A 160 13.49 0.66 11.82
N TYR A 161 13.11 -0.28 10.94
CA TYR A 161 12.14 0.02 9.89
C TYR A 161 10.75 -0.42 10.34
N GLU A 162 9.86 0.55 10.48
CA GLU A 162 8.47 0.30 10.82
C GLU A 162 7.58 0.39 9.58
N ALA A 163 6.62 -0.53 9.47
CA ALA A 163 5.69 -0.61 8.37
C ALA A 163 4.31 -0.08 8.79
N PHE A 164 3.79 0.88 8.03
CA PHE A 164 2.46 1.46 8.21
C PHE A 164 1.61 1.10 7.00
N ASN A 165 0.44 0.53 7.24
CA ASN A 165 -0.42 0.01 6.19
C ASN A 165 -1.80 0.67 6.27
N THR A 166 -2.39 0.93 5.12
CA THR A 166 -3.80 1.27 4.99
C THR A 166 -4.37 0.54 3.79
N SER A 167 -5.63 0.11 3.89
CA SER A 167 -6.33 -0.52 2.78
C SER A 167 -7.78 -0.09 2.75
N MET A 168 -8.35 -0.08 1.55
CA MET A 168 -9.75 0.20 1.31
C MET A 168 -10.25 -0.61 0.13
N SER A 169 -11.56 -0.76 0.02
CA SER A 169 -12.16 -1.51 -1.06
C SER A 169 -13.45 -0.88 -1.56
N GLY A 170 -13.79 -1.14 -2.82
CA GLY A 170 -15.08 -0.73 -3.40
C GLY A 170 -15.20 0.76 -3.70
N LEU A 171 -14.09 1.44 -4.00
CA LEU A 171 -14.10 2.86 -4.35
C LEU A 171 -14.52 3.06 -5.81
N SER A 172 -15.29 4.12 -6.07
CA SER A 172 -15.58 4.55 -7.45
C SER A 172 -14.98 5.93 -7.67
N VAL A 173 -14.16 6.08 -8.70
CA VAL A 173 -13.45 7.33 -9.01
C VAL A 173 -13.85 7.84 -10.38
N ARG A 174 -14.01 9.15 -10.53
CA ARG A 174 -14.29 9.77 -11.82
C ARG A 174 -12.99 9.89 -12.62
N LYS A 175 -13.05 9.53 -13.90
CA LYS A 175 -11.93 9.70 -14.84
C LYS A 175 -11.62 11.19 -15.01
N GLY A 176 -10.35 11.55 -15.05
CA GLY A 176 -9.85 12.92 -15.17
C GLY A 176 -9.96 13.75 -13.90
N VAL A 177 -10.47 13.19 -12.79
CA VAL A 177 -10.65 13.93 -11.53
C VAL A 177 -9.71 13.37 -10.47
N PRO A 178 -8.77 14.18 -9.94
CA PRO A 178 -7.97 13.79 -8.79
C PRO A 178 -8.86 13.43 -7.61
N THR A 179 -8.72 12.23 -7.07
CA THR A 179 -9.54 11.71 -5.98
C THR A 179 -8.64 11.28 -4.83
N LEU A 180 -8.94 11.69 -3.59
CA LEU A 180 -8.25 11.19 -2.41
C LEU A 180 -8.66 9.72 -2.17
N ILE A 181 -7.70 8.81 -2.25
CA ILE A 181 -7.94 7.36 -2.15
C ILE A 181 -7.20 6.70 -0.98
N GLY A 182 -6.72 7.50 -0.03
CA GLY A 182 -6.05 6.97 1.15
C GLY A 182 -5.28 8.01 1.93
N SER A 183 -5.10 7.72 3.21
CA SER A 183 -4.17 8.46 4.06
C SER A 183 -3.44 7.49 5.00
N LEU A 184 -2.19 7.80 5.32
CA LEU A 184 -1.38 7.11 6.32
C LEU A 184 -0.83 8.12 7.32
N SER A 185 -1.10 7.91 8.60
CA SER A 185 -0.46 8.69 9.65
C SER A 185 0.94 8.14 9.91
N LEU A 186 1.94 9.02 9.89
CA LEU A 186 3.35 8.64 9.98
C LEU A 186 3.90 8.95 11.38
N PRO A 187 4.87 8.15 11.87
CA PRO A 187 5.58 8.46 13.09
C PRO A 187 6.52 9.67 12.90
N ALA A 188 7.13 10.14 14.00
CA ALA A 188 8.04 11.29 14.03
C ALA A 188 9.05 11.30 12.85
N PRO A 189 9.27 12.43 12.14
CA PRO A 189 8.85 13.80 12.49
C PRO A 189 7.35 14.07 12.38
N GLY A 190 6.56 13.07 11.95
CA GLY A 190 5.12 13.07 11.99
C GLY A 190 4.50 13.54 10.68
N GLY A 191 3.18 13.61 10.69
CA GLY A 191 2.39 14.06 9.54
C GLY A 191 1.52 12.96 8.95
N THR A 192 0.89 13.30 7.83
CA THR A 192 -0.01 12.39 7.12
C THR A 192 0.39 12.33 5.65
N LEU A 193 0.62 11.12 5.17
CA LEU A 193 0.78 10.84 3.75
C LEU A 193 -0.59 10.62 3.12
N PHE A 194 -1.00 11.51 2.23
CA PHE A 194 -2.21 11.40 1.43
C PHE A 194 -1.88 10.78 0.09
N VAL A 195 -2.74 9.86 -0.36
CA VAL A 195 -2.63 9.21 -1.67
C VAL A 195 -3.78 9.66 -2.55
N ILE A 196 -3.44 10.35 -3.63
CA ILE A 196 -4.42 10.90 -4.57
C ILE A 196 -4.24 10.19 -5.91
N LEU A 197 -5.34 9.74 -6.51
CA LEU A 197 -5.37 9.07 -7.80
C LEU A 197 -6.13 9.89 -8.82
N THR A 198 -5.54 10.03 -10.01
CA THR A 198 -6.21 10.48 -11.22
C THR A 198 -6.17 9.34 -12.24
N LEU A 199 -7.32 8.97 -12.80
CA LEU A 199 -7.39 8.00 -13.89
C LEU A 199 -7.72 8.69 -15.21
N GLU A 200 -6.90 8.51 -16.22
CA GLU A 200 -7.09 9.08 -17.55
C GLU A 200 -7.33 7.96 -18.56
N ALA A 201 -8.22 8.21 -19.52
CA ALA A 201 -8.36 7.33 -20.68
C ALA A 201 -7.16 7.52 -21.62
N VAL A 202 -6.55 6.43 -22.07
CA VAL A 202 -5.54 6.49 -23.12
C VAL A 202 -6.26 6.33 -24.45
N THR A 203 -6.29 7.40 -25.25
CA THR A 203 -6.77 7.29 -26.63
C THR A 203 -5.62 6.75 -27.46
N VAL A 204 -5.79 5.57 -28.05
CA VAL A 204 -4.86 5.05 -29.07
C VAL A 204 -5.11 5.88 -30.33
N GLY A 205 -4.13 6.73 -30.68
CA GLY A 205 -4.13 7.49 -31.92
C GLY A 205 -3.52 6.71 -33.07
#